data_AF-A0A1H2R2X4-F1
#
_entry.id   AF-A0A1H2R2X4-F1
#
_cell.length_a   1.000
_cell.length_b   1.000
_cell.length_c   1.000
_cell.angle_alpha   90.00
_cell.angle_beta   90.00
_cell.angle_gamma   90.00
#
_symmetry.space_group_name_H-M   'P 1'
#
loop_
_entity.id
_entity.type
_entity.pdbx_description
1 polymer ?
#
loop_
_entity_poly.entity_id
_entity_poly.type
_entity_poly.pdbx_seq_one_letter_code
_entity_poly.pdbx_strand_id
1 'polypeptide(L)'
;MRRIDRIRHIIAVALGIFMMISPAPLALAAIHSPLPVTWAMQAGVQAADGVFAAAFLPNTITIDAGDTVSFSGVGQAIYIPPQGKLAPPPWTSSLHALGGDVYDGVHAVASGILATAPYHLTFVKPGTYVCFDPLHPGMEGVVIVQPTGTPYPTDASSYNAVAAHEAEVDIAAGEQELAKTRAKVIDNANGTLTYVEDVDLPDVEGVQTPLQPLGKSSVRGRVTLTPQLDASVPNGSAYSIAVSLTGLQPGGQYVGELRYASVTGPLVPGTSTLYATADSRGRGELQGVVRSAGVPQGVWEYVVENAKMQPVAACSITAPAYAYAGCAPKSLTLHVGDTVVWREVGVHGIHAVAYEATNTAGSTSMLMVPTASGSHAFDGAGSASSNVLTSDTGYSLTFDAAGVYHFASPIDGVYHVAMTVTVLPASNRISVIAGDLSTTMPVQKIGKALFVPLQSAIGWMNVLGVSSQMNGLNVAIHTPFAGAIQHQVPIDGMAHFIVNGTLMGNVYVETANDPDVGSKAPYVCVNDLVNILNEIGVHTSFDGSIWSAPPASAQPTT
;
A
#
# COMPACT_ATOMS: atom_id res chain seq x y z
N MET A 1 -62.40 35.71 27.18
CA MET A 1 -61.40 34.60 27.25
C MET A 1 -61.95 33.36 26.54
N ARG A 2 -61.10 32.39 26.19
CA ARG A 2 -61.39 31.24 25.28
C ARG A 2 -62.51 30.34 25.85
N ARG A 3 -63.54 29.94 25.09
CA ARG A 3 -63.64 28.96 23.96
C ARG A 3 -63.60 27.48 24.41
N ILE A 4 -64.49 26.68 23.84
CA ILE A 4 -65.08 25.43 24.39
C ILE A 4 -65.04 24.30 23.33
N ASP A 5 -65.30 23.05 23.77
CA ASP A 5 -65.53 21.77 23.06
C ASP A 5 -64.31 20.98 22.54
N ARG A 6 -64.11 19.68 22.87
CA ARG A 6 -64.94 18.42 22.79
C ARG A 6 -64.92 17.80 21.36
N ILE A 7 -64.94 16.47 21.12
CA ILE A 7 -65.42 15.29 21.88
C ILE A 7 -64.67 13.99 21.47
N ARG A 8 -64.95 12.82 22.12
CA ARG A 8 -64.32 11.50 21.86
C ARG A 8 -65.32 10.44 21.29
N HIS A 9 -64.91 9.69 20.26
CA HIS A 9 -64.97 8.22 20.08
C HIS A 9 -66.26 7.32 20.21
N ILE A 10 -66.58 6.64 19.07
CA ILE A 10 -67.03 5.21 18.80
C ILE A 10 -68.50 4.70 19.07
N ILE A 11 -68.94 3.75 18.20
CA ILE A 11 -70.06 2.74 18.25
C ILE A 11 -71.46 3.29 17.83
N ALA A 12 -72.10 3.01 16.66
CA ALA A 12 -72.52 1.77 15.95
C ALA A 12 -73.80 1.09 16.55
N VAL A 13 -74.71 0.36 15.87
CA VAL A 13 -74.78 -0.37 14.56
C VAL A 13 -76.26 -0.37 14.03
N ALA A 14 -76.54 -0.46 12.71
CA ALA A 14 -77.85 -0.88 12.16
C ALA A 14 -77.77 -1.59 10.78
N LEU A 15 -78.59 -2.63 10.55
CA LEU A 15 -78.60 -3.50 9.36
C LEU A 15 -79.36 -2.91 8.16
N GLY A 16 -78.93 -3.27 6.94
CA GLY A 16 -79.70 -3.15 5.71
C GLY A 16 -79.27 -4.20 4.68
N ILE A 17 -80.11 -5.20 4.43
CA ILE A 17 -79.83 -6.29 3.46
C ILE A 17 -80.17 -5.79 2.05
N PHE A 18 -79.20 -5.83 1.13
CA PHE A 18 -79.49 -5.77 -0.30
C PHE A 18 -78.60 -6.76 -1.06
N MET A 19 -79.23 -7.74 -1.69
CA MET A 19 -78.57 -8.82 -2.42
C MET A 19 -78.28 -8.33 -3.84
N MET A 20 -77.03 -7.99 -4.14
CA MET A 20 -76.59 -7.58 -5.48
C MET A 20 -75.56 -8.57 -6.00
N ILE A 21 -75.85 -9.15 -7.16
CA ILE A 21 -74.98 -10.10 -7.85
C ILE A 21 -73.76 -9.32 -8.36
N SER A 22 -72.61 -9.52 -7.73
CA SER A 22 -71.36 -8.94 -8.19
C SER A 22 -70.77 -9.83 -9.30
N PRO A 23 -70.50 -9.32 -10.51
CA PRO A 23 -69.72 -10.07 -11.48
C PRO A 23 -68.30 -10.23 -10.94
N ALA A 24 -67.79 -11.47 -10.92
CA ALA A 24 -66.41 -11.70 -10.56
C ALA A 24 -65.51 -10.94 -11.55
N PRO A 25 -64.64 -10.01 -11.10
CA PRO A 25 -63.67 -9.43 -11.99
C PRO A 25 -62.72 -10.55 -12.42
N LEU A 26 -62.72 -10.84 -13.72
CA LEU A 26 -61.61 -11.55 -14.36
C LEU A 26 -60.36 -10.69 -14.15
N ALA A 27 -59.61 -11.00 -13.11
CA ALA A 27 -58.27 -10.49 -12.94
C ALA A 27 -57.43 -11.06 -14.08
N LEU A 28 -57.33 -10.31 -15.18
CA LEU A 28 -56.18 -10.41 -16.05
C LEU A 28 -54.97 -10.13 -15.16
N ALA A 29 -54.26 -11.19 -14.79
CA ALA A 29 -52.89 -11.06 -14.34
C ALA A 29 -52.12 -10.50 -15.53
N ALA A 30 -52.01 -9.17 -15.58
CA ALA A 30 -51.13 -8.50 -16.51
C ALA A 30 -49.73 -9.06 -16.25
N ILE A 31 -49.19 -9.79 -17.23
CA ILE A 31 -47.81 -10.25 -17.23
C ILE A 31 -46.95 -9.00 -17.40
N HIS A 32 -46.80 -8.24 -16.32
CA HIS A 32 -45.72 -7.29 -16.16
C HIS A 32 -44.47 -8.14 -16.04
N SER A 33 -43.85 -8.46 -17.17
CA SER A 33 -42.40 -8.60 -17.18
C SER A 33 -41.87 -7.29 -16.58
N PRO A 34 -41.16 -7.32 -15.42
CA PRO A 34 -40.59 -6.11 -14.88
C PRO A 34 -39.70 -5.48 -15.96
N LEU A 35 -39.70 -4.14 -16.04
CA LEU A 35 -38.78 -3.45 -16.92
C LEU A 35 -37.34 -3.78 -16.49
N PRO A 36 -36.40 -3.99 -17.44
CA PRO A 36 -35.00 -4.21 -17.13
C PRO A 36 -34.47 -3.20 -16.11
N VAL A 37 -33.81 -3.72 -15.08
CA VAL A 37 -33.23 -2.93 -13.98
C VAL A 37 -31.75 -2.71 -14.26
N THR A 38 -31.25 -1.51 -13.95
CA THR A 38 -29.81 -1.25 -13.89
C THR A 38 -29.35 -1.28 -12.44
N TRP A 39 -28.43 -2.19 -12.14
CA TRP A 39 -27.82 -2.37 -10.82
C TRP A 39 -26.42 -1.75 -10.80
N ALA A 40 -25.94 -1.32 -9.63
CA ALA A 40 -24.61 -0.75 -9.46
C ALA A 40 -23.64 -1.79 -8.87
N MET A 41 -22.40 -1.78 -9.35
CA MET A 41 -21.30 -2.56 -8.78
C MET A 41 -20.02 -1.72 -8.87
N GLN A 42 -19.42 -1.42 -7.73
CA GLN A 42 -18.22 -0.60 -7.62
C GLN A 42 -17.00 -1.51 -7.59
N ALA A 43 -16.16 -1.47 -8.62
CA ALA A 43 -14.81 -2.01 -8.57
C ALA A 43 -13.96 -1.06 -7.73
N GLY A 44 -13.66 -1.50 -6.50
CA GLY A 44 -12.76 -0.87 -5.54
C GLY A 44 -13.15 0.52 -5.02
N VAL A 45 -12.67 0.84 -3.83
CA VAL A 45 -12.88 2.16 -3.17
C VAL A 45 -11.58 2.55 -2.48
N GLN A 46 -11.12 3.79 -2.67
CA GLN A 46 -9.91 4.30 -2.01
C GLN A 46 -10.25 5.31 -0.90
N ALA A 47 -9.59 5.16 0.25
CA ALA A 47 -9.54 6.12 1.34
C ALA A 47 -8.52 7.23 1.07
N ALA A 48 -8.63 8.35 1.79
CA ALA A 48 -7.81 9.54 1.57
C ALA A 48 -6.33 9.40 1.94
N ASP A 49 -5.97 8.35 2.69
CA ASP A 49 -4.59 8.06 3.10
C ASP A 49 -3.82 7.20 2.07
N GLY A 50 -4.53 6.50 1.19
CA GLY A 50 -4.00 5.62 0.15
C GLY A 50 -4.55 4.19 0.20
N VAL A 51 -5.19 3.78 1.31
CA VAL A 51 -5.76 2.42 1.46
C VAL A 51 -6.89 2.21 0.46
N PHE A 52 -6.90 1.05 -0.18
CA PHE A 52 -7.81 0.67 -1.25
C PHE A 52 -8.50 -0.64 -0.91
N ALA A 53 -9.84 -0.67 -0.91
CA ALA A 53 -10.61 -1.91 -0.90
C ALA A 53 -10.47 -2.60 -2.26
N ALA A 54 -9.75 -3.71 -2.32
CA ALA A 54 -9.40 -4.47 -3.52
C ALA A 54 -10.48 -5.52 -3.86
N ALA A 55 -11.73 -5.06 -3.95
CA ALA A 55 -12.91 -5.89 -4.13
C ALA A 55 -13.93 -5.26 -5.09
N PHE A 56 -14.73 -6.10 -5.74
CA PHE A 56 -16.00 -5.63 -6.31
C PHE A 56 -17.04 -5.51 -5.22
N LEU A 57 -17.84 -4.45 -5.24
CA LEU A 57 -18.73 -4.05 -4.14
C LEU A 57 -20.14 -3.75 -4.71
N PRO A 58 -21.20 -4.49 -4.34
CA PRO A 58 -21.18 -5.60 -3.39
C PRO A 58 -20.42 -6.81 -3.95
N ASN A 59 -19.81 -7.62 -3.09
CA ASN A 59 -19.01 -8.80 -3.48
C ASN A 59 -19.83 -9.79 -4.33
N THR A 60 -21.14 -9.89 -4.06
CA THR A 60 -22.10 -10.65 -4.88
C THR A 60 -23.39 -9.85 -5.08
N ILE A 61 -23.92 -9.88 -6.30
CA ILE A 61 -25.25 -9.34 -6.65
C ILE A 61 -26.12 -10.38 -7.37
N THR A 62 -27.44 -10.35 -7.14
CA THR A 62 -28.41 -11.19 -7.84
C THR A 62 -29.35 -10.32 -8.68
N ILE A 63 -29.39 -10.57 -9.99
CA ILE A 63 -30.12 -9.79 -11.00
C ILE A 63 -30.92 -10.73 -11.93
N ASP A 64 -31.88 -10.22 -12.68
CA ASP A 64 -32.66 -11.02 -13.63
C ASP A 64 -31.99 -11.06 -15.01
N ALA A 65 -32.23 -12.14 -15.77
CA ALA A 65 -31.85 -12.17 -17.18
C ALA A 65 -32.60 -11.07 -17.95
N GLY A 66 -31.84 -10.15 -18.55
CA GLY A 66 -32.33 -8.91 -19.17
C GLY A 66 -31.88 -7.65 -18.43
N ASP A 67 -31.44 -7.76 -17.17
CA ASP A 67 -30.91 -6.64 -16.40
C ASP A 67 -29.49 -6.24 -16.81
N THR A 68 -29.10 -5.03 -16.43
CA THR A 68 -27.78 -4.45 -16.68
C THR A 68 -27.04 -4.20 -15.37
N VAL A 69 -25.74 -4.51 -15.32
CA VAL A 69 -24.84 -4.06 -14.27
C VAL A 69 -24.06 -2.84 -14.78
N SER A 70 -24.01 -1.80 -13.96
CA SER A 70 -23.22 -0.59 -14.13
C SER A 70 -21.98 -0.67 -13.26
N PHE A 71 -20.85 -0.98 -13.87
CA PHE A 71 -19.56 -1.04 -13.20
C PHE A 71 -18.89 0.33 -13.15
N SER A 72 -18.53 0.80 -11.95
CA SER A 72 -17.76 2.03 -11.72
C SER A 72 -16.47 1.73 -10.95
N GLY A 73 -15.43 2.53 -11.10
CA GLY A 73 -14.11 2.27 -10.49
C GLY A 73 -12.99 2.87 -11.32
N VAL A 74 -12.71 4.16 -11.17
CA VAL A 74 -11.69 4.85 -12.01
C VAL A 74 -10.32 4.18 -11.79
N GLY A 75 -9.66 3.78 -12.87
CA GLY A 75 -8.38 3.07 -12.83
C GLY A 75 -8.48 1.53 -12.73
N GLN A 76 -9.68 0.99 -12.48
CA GLN A 76 -9.94 -0.45 -12.40
C GLN A 76 -10.30 -1.03 -13.78
N ALA A 77 -10.25 -2.35 -13.93
CA ALA A 77 -10.64 -3.06 -15.13
C ALA A 77 -11.66 -4.17 -14.82
N ILE A 78 -12.66 -4.34 -15.68
CA ILE A 78 -13.64 -5.42 -15.54
C ILE A 78 -13.38 -6.45 -16.63
N TYR A 79 -13.20 -7.71 -16.25
CA TYR A 79 -13.17 -8.84 -17.17
C TYR A 79 -14.12 -9.94 -16.72
N ILE A 80 -14.89 -10.48 -17.66
CA ILE A 80 -15.74 -11.65 -17.43
C ILE A 80 -15.42 -12.71 -18.50
N PRO A 81 -14.86 -13.88 -18.12
CA PRO A 81 -14.58 -14.95 -19.06
C PRO A 81 -15.86 -15.69 -19.49
N PRO A 82 -15.81 -16.47 -20.59
CA PRO A 82 -16.91 -17.35 -20.98
C PRO A 82 -17.38 -18.24 -19.83
N GLN A 83 -18.68 -18.51 -19.78
CA GLN A 83 -19.30 -19.31 -18.73
C GLN A 83 -18.63 -20.68 -18.61
N GLY A 84 -18.20 -21.04 -17.40
CA GLY A 84 -17.46 -22.27 -17.12
C GLY A 84 -15.95 -22.23 -17.40
N LYS A 85 -15.39 -21.11 -17.88
CA LYS A 85 -13.94 -20.89 -18.03
C LYS A 85 -13.43 -19.88 -17.01
N LEU A 86 -13.52 -20.20 -15.73
CA LEU A 86 -13.27 -19.29 -14.59
C LEU A 86 -11.80 -18.93 -14.35
N ALA A 87 -11.05 -18.60 -15.41
CA ALA A 87 -9.69 -18.10 -15.32
C ALA A 87 -9.64 -16.61 -15.69
N PRO A 88 -9.01 -15.74 -14.87
CA PRO A 88 -8.67 -14.39 -15.28
C PRO A 88 -7.70 -14.43 -16.48
N PRO A 89 -7.65 -13.37 -17.30
CA PRO A 89 -6.69 -13.26 -18.38
C PRO A 89 -5.33 -12.82 -17.79
N PRO A 90 -4.22 -12.91 -18.55
CA PRO A 90 -3.03 -12.17 -18.20
C PRO A 90 -3.36 -10.68 -18.09
N TRP A 91 -2.86 -9.99 -17.07
CA TRP A 91 -3.16 -8.58 -16.76
C TRP A 91 -2.99 -7.61 -17.95
N THR A 92 -2.04 -7.91 -18.85
CA THR A 92 -1.79 -7.15 -20.07
C THR A 92 -2.90 -7.25 -21.13
N SER A 93 -3.76 -8.27 -21.07
CA SER A 93 -4.74 -8.59 -22.11
C SER A 93 -6.10 -7.89 -21.93
N SER A 94 -6.35 -7.32 -20.75
CA SER A 94 -7.61 -6.66 -20.36
C SER A 94 -7.51 -5.13 -20.31
N LEU A 95 -6.35 -4.56 -20.61
CA LEU A 95 -6.15 -3.10 -20.69
C LEU A 95 -7.00 -2.44 -21.80
N HIS A 96 -7.51 -3.24 -22.73
CA HIS A 96 -8.38 -2.80 -23.82
C HIS A 96 -9.78 -3.41 -23.69
N ALA A 97 -10.80 -2.64 -24.10
CA ALA A 97 -12.17 -3.12 -24.15
C ALA A 97 -12.35 -4.27 -25.15
N LEU A 98 -13.16 -5.26 -24.78
CA LEU A 98 -13.43 -6.47 -25.56
C LEU A 98 -14.93 -6.81 -25.46
N GLY A 99 -15.53 -7.18 -26.60
CA GLY A 99 -16.94 -7.55 -26.66
C GLY A 99 -17.87 -6.35 -26.86
N GLY A 100 -19.01 -6.34 -26.16
CA GLY A 100 -20.03 -5.31 -26.27
C GLY A 100 -20.75 -5.07 -24.94
N ASP A 101 -21.89 -4.39 -25.01
CA ASP A 101 -22.79 -4.04 -23.90
C ASP A 101 -23.77 -5.16 -23.50
N VAL A 102 -23.74 -6.29 -24.20
CA VAL A 102 -24.56 -7.49 -23.93
C VAL A 102 -23.66 -8.70 -23.73
N TYR A 103 -23.86 -9.40 -22.63
CA TYR A 103 -23.13 -10.61 -22.28
C TYR A 103 -24.05 -11.83 -22.18
N ASP A 104 -23.73 -12.85 -22.98
CA ASP A 104 -24.53 -14.05 -23.17
C ASP A 104 -23.83 -15.34 -22.66
N GLY A 105 -22.68 -15.21 -21.99
CA GLY A 105 -21.91 -16.35 -21.49
C GLY A 105 -20.98 -17.03 -22.50
N VAL A 106 -20.99 -16.69 -23.80
CA VAL A 106 -20.25 -17.47 -24.83
C VAL A 106 -18.84 -16.95 -25.08
N HIS A 107 -18.64 -15.63 -25.08
CA HIS A 107 -17.35 -14.97 -25.37
C HIS A 107 -16.93 -14.08 -24.21
N ALA A 108 -15.63 -13.94 -23.97
CA ALA A 108 -15.12 -13.03 -22.95
C ALA A 108 -15.53 -11.58 -23.25
N VAL A 109 -15.77 -10.79 -22.21
CA VAL A 109 -15.94 -9.33 -22.29
C VAL A 109 -14.95 -8.64 -21.36
N ALA A 110 -14.51 -7.44 -21.75
CA ALA A 110 -13.65 -6.59 -20.94
C ALA A 110 -14.04 -5.11 -21.11
N SER A 111 -13.98 -4.32 -20.04
CA SER A 111 -14.22 -2.87 -20.10
C SER A 111 -13.03 -2.09 -20.66
N GLY A 112 -11.82 -2.65 -20.63
CA GLY A 112 -10.59 -1.86 -20.59
C GLY A 112 -10.47 -1.13 -19.24
N ILE A 113 -9.51 -0.22 -19.12
CA ILE A 113 -9.40 0.61 -17.91
C ILE A 113 -10.57 1.60 -17.84
N LEU A 114 -11.31 1.54 -16.73
CA LEU A 114 -12.42 2.44 -16.47
C LEU A 114 -11.92 3.87 -16.23
N ALA A 115 -12.48 4.81 -16.98
CA ALA A 115 -12.35 6.24 -16.73
C ALA A 115 -13.49 6.71 -15.80
N THR A 116 -13.86 7.98 -15.85
CA THR A 116 -14.97 8.54 -15.06
C THR A 116 -16.37 8.07 -15.51
N ALA A 117 -16.48 7.45 -16.68
CA ALA A 117 -17.73 6.87 -17.18
C ALA A 117 -17.83 5.38 -16.79
N PRO A 118 -18.98 4.90 -16.28
CA PRO A 118 -19.17 3.49 -15.94
C PRO A 118 -19.25 2.60 -17.19
N TYR A 119 -18.88 1.33 -17.03
CA TYR A 119 -19.11 0.28 -18.01
C TYR A 119 -20.45 -0.41 -17.77
N HIS A 120 -21.31 -0.47 -18.78
CA HIS A 120 -22.63 -1.08 -18.70
C HIS A 120 -22.65 -2.43 -19.41
N LEU A 121 -23.14 -3.46 -18.74
CA LEU A 121 -23.21 -4.81 -19.29
C LEU A 121 -24.55 -5.49 -18.95
N THR A 122 -25.30 -5.86 -20.00
CA THR A 122 -26.61 -6.52 -19.90
C THR A 122 -26.46 -8.03 -19.95
N PHE A 123 -26.93 -8.74 -18.92
CA PHE A 123 -26.79 -10.19 -18.81
C PHE A 123 -28.05 -10.88 -19.33
N VAL A 124 -27.94 -11.65 -20.42
CA VAL A 124 -29.14 -12.20 -21.12
C VAL A 124 -29.41 -13.69 -20.89
N LYS A 125 -28.60 -14.37 -20.07
CA LYS A 125 -28.82 -15.80 -19.72
C LYS A 125 -28.65 -16.01 -18.21
N PRO A 126 -29.47 -16.87 -17.58
CA PRO A 126 -29.27 -17.26 -16.19
C PRO A 126 -27.96 -18.04 -15.97
N GLY A 127 -27.30 -17.79 -14.84
CA GLY A 127 -26.02 -18.39 -14.48
C GLY A 127 -25.28 -17.63 -13.39
N THR A 128 -24.18 -18.20 -12.90
CA THR A 128 -23.24 -17.50 -12.02
C THR A 128 -22.05 -17.04 -12.84
N TYR A 129 -21.78 -15.73 -12.85
CA TYR A 129 -20.71 -15.11 -13.63
C TYR A 129 -19.74 -14.42 -12.69
N VAL A 130 -18.46 -14.82 -12.77
CA VAL A 130 -17.38 -14.22 -11.96
C VAL A 130 -16.75 -13.09 -12.76
N CYS A 131 -16.71 -11.92 -12.15
CA CYS A 131 -15.99 -10.74 -12.61
C CYS A 131 -14.60 -10.74 -11.95
N PHE A 132 -13.59 -10.37 -12.71
CA PHE A 132 -12.21 -10.22 -12.25
C PHE A 132 -11.75 -8.80 -12.55
N ASP A 133 -10.93 -8.23 -11.68
CA ASP A 133 -10.02 -7.15 -12.08
C ASP A 133 -8.63 -7.75 -12.34
N PRO A 134 -8.16 -7.80 -13.61
CA PRO A 134 -6.86 -8.36 -13.90
C PRO A 134 -5.69 -7.43 -13.56
N LEU A 135 -5.93 -6.17 -13.17
CA LEU A 135 -4.90 -5.31 -12.59
C LEU A 135 -4.61 -5.67 -11.14
N HIS A 136 -5.61 -6.10 -10.37
CA HIS A 136 -5.49 -6.38 -8.93
C HIS A 136 -5.73 -7.87 -8.68
N PRO A 137 -4.67 -8.71 -8.67
CA PRO A 137 -4.81 -10.14 -8.52
C PRO A 137 -5.63 -10.53 -7.26
N GLY A 138 -6.58 -11.45 -7.44
CA GLY A 138 -7.50 -11.86 -6.37
C GLY A 138 -8.70 -10.92 -6.13
N MET A 139 -8.79 -9.78 -6.84
CA MET A 139 -9.98 -8.95 -6.86
C MET A 139 -11.07 -9.59 -7.75
N GLU A 140 -12.01 -10.28 -7.10
CA GLU A 140 -13.11 -11.00 -7.72
C GLU A 140 -14.47 -10.45 -7.27
N GLY A 141 -15.52 -10.71 -8.06
CA GLY A 141 -16.91 -10.39 -7.73
C GLY A 141 -17.87 -11.29 -8.48
N VAL A 142 -19.12 -11.43 -8.02
CA VAL A 142 -20.07 -12.38 -8.63
C VAL A 142 -21.40 -11.73 -9.00
N VAL A 143 -21.81 -11.93 -10.25
CA VAL A 143 -23.16 -11.64 -10.74
C VAL A 143 -23.92 -12.96 -10.88
N ILE A 144 -24.92 -13.16 -10.02
CA ILE A 144 -25.87 -14.26 -10.12
C ILE A 144 -27.05 -13.79 -10.96
N VAL A 145 -27.23 -14.37 -12.14
CA VAL A 145 -28.33 -14.06 -13.04
C VAL A 145 -29.40 -15.14 -12.90
N GLN A 146 -30.58 -14.76 -12.46
CA GLN A 146 -31.75 -15.65 -12.32
C GLN A 146 -32.72 -15.50 -13.52
N PRO A 147 -33.68 -16.40 -13.72
CA PRO A 147 -34.66 -16.28 -14.81
C PRO A 147 -35.50 -14.99 -14.70
N THR A 148 -35.78 -14.33 -15.82
CA THR A 148 -36.57 -13.09 -15.87
C THR A 148 -37.93 -13.22 -15.18
N GLY A 149 -38.27 -12.24 -14.34
CA GLY A 149 -39.47 -12.22 -13.50
C GLY A 149 -39.31 -12.99 -12.18
N THR A 150 -38.10 -13.38 -11.78
CA THR A 150 -37.88 -13.99 -10.46
C THR A 150 -37.83 -12.90 -9.40
N PRO A 151 -38.47 -13.05 -8.22
CA PRO A 151 -38.35 -12.04 -7.17
C PRO A 151 -36.89 -11.87 -6.74
N TYR A 152 -36.39 -10.63 -6.77
CA TYR A 152 -35.07 -10.31 -6.24
C TYR A 152 -34.99 -10.65 -4.74
N PRO A 153 -33.84 -11.16 -4.25
CA PRO A 153 -33.68 -11.46 -2.83
C PRO A 153 -33.67 -10.18 -1.96
N THR A 154 -33.30 -9.04 -2.55
CA THR A 154 -33.31 -7.72 -1.93
C THR A 154 -33.36 -6.62 -2.98
N ASP A 155 -33.43 -5.35 -2.57
CA ASP A 155 -33.46 -4.19 -3.48
C ASP A 155 -32.08 -3.52 -3.68
N ALA A 156 -32.01 -2.61 -4.65
CA ALA A 156 -30.77 -1.90 -4.97
C ALA A 156 -30.25 -1.02 -3.81
N SER A 157 -31.13 -0.52 -2.94
CA SER A 157 -30.70 0.28 -1.78
C SER A 157 -30.00 -0.60 -0.73
N SER A 158 -30.43 -1.85 -0.61
CA SER A 158 -29.84 -2.85 0.26
C SER A 158 -28.49 -3.33 -0.27
N TYR A 159 -28.36 -3.56 -1.58
CA TYR A 159 -27.06 -3.86 -2.19
C TYR A 159 -26.07 -2.70 -2.05
N ASN A 160 -26.52 -1.44 -2.20
CA ASN A 160 -25.66 -0.27 -1.94
C ASN A 160 -25.21 -0.18 -0.47
N ALA A 161 -26.08 -0.58 0.48
CA ALA A 161 -25.72 -0.63 1.90
C ALA A 161 -24.72 -1.76 2.22
N VAL A 162 -24.85 -2.92 1.57
CA VAL A 162 -23.87 -4.02 1.65
C VAL A 162 -22.53 -3.57 1.08
N ALA A 163 -22.50 -2.99 -0.12
CA ALA A 163 -21.29 -2.48 -0.77
C ALA A 163 -20.55 -1.44 0.10
N ALA A 164 -21.29 -0.54 0.75
CA ALA A 164 -20.70 0.44 1.66
C ALA A 164 -20.09 -0.20 2.93
N HIS A 165 -20.72 -1.25 3.46
CA HIS A 165 -20.23 -1.95 4.63
C HIS A 165 -19.01 -2.85 4.32
N GLU A 166 -19.02 -3.55 3.19
CA GLU A 166 -17.87 -4.34 2.71
C GLU A 166 -16.65 -3.43 2.49
N ALA A 167 -16.84 -2.26 1.86
CA ALA A 167 -15.78 -1.26 1.71
C ALA A 167 -15.24 -0.71 3.03
N GLU A 168 -16.12 -0.47 4.02
CA GLU A 168 -15.73 -0.03 5.37
C GLU A 168 -14.88 -1.10 6.08
N VAL A 169 -15.22 -2.38 5.94
CA VAL A 169 -14.47 -3.50 6.51
C VAL A 169 -13.07 -3.61 5.88
N ASP A 170 -12.99 -3.55 4.54
CA ASP A 170 -11.72 -3.65 3.81
C ASP A 170 -10.80 -2.47 4.12
N ILE A 171 -11.31 -1.24 4.05
CA ILE A 171 -10.55 -0.03 4.37
C ILE A 171 -10.09 -0.03 5.83
N ALA A 172 -10.97 -0.32 6.79
CA ALA A 172 -10.61 -0.31 8.21
C ALA A 172 -9.57 -1.40 8.56
N ALA A 173 -9.50 -2.49 7.80
CA ALA A 173 -8.44 -3.50 7.95
C ALA A 173 -7.10 -3.00 7.37
N GLY A 174 -7.11 -2.41 6.16
CA GLY A 174 -5.91 -1.81 5.57
C GLY A 174 -5.35 -0.64 6.38
N GLU A 175 -6.21 0.25 6.90
CA GLU A 175 -5.81 1.34 7.82
C GLU A 175 -5.13 0.79 9.08
N GLN A 176 -5.59 -0.35 9.60
CA GLN A 176 -4.98 -1.01 10.76
C GLN A 176 -3.60 -1.59 10.46
N GLU A 177 -3.37 -2.18 9.29
CA GLU A 177 -2.01 -2.63 8.90
C GLU A 177 -1.09 -1.44 8.59
N LEU A 178 -1.57 -0.42 7.87
CA LEU A 178 -0.81 0.81 7.61
C LEU A 178 -0.36 1.49 8.90
N ALA A 179 -1.21 1.50 9.93
CA ALA A 179 -0.87 2.00 11.26
C ALA A 179 0.25 1.19 11.96
N LYS A 180 0.53 -0.04 11.53
CA LYS A 180 1.65 -0.89 12.03
C LYS A 180 2.93 -0.76 11.19
N THR A 181 2.84 -0.39 9.91
CA THR A 181 4.01 -0.32 9.02
C THR A 181 5.06 0.69 9.49
N ARG A 182 6.32 0.28 9.54
CA ARG A 182 7.48 1.11 9.95
C ARG A 182 8.65 0.79 9.03
N ALA A 183 9.41 1.82 8.69
CA ALA A 183 10.69 1.68 8.01
C ALA A 183 11.62 0.73 8.79
N LYS A 184 12.16 -0.27 8.10
CA LYS A 184 13.09 -1.25 8.68
C LYS A 184 14.52 -0.82 8.30
N VAL A 185 15.34 -0.48 9.29
CA VAL A 185 16.71 -0.03 9.06
C VAL A 185 17.69 -1.12 9.48
N ILE A 186 18.66 -1.41 8.62
CA ILE A 186 19.73 -2.39 8.82
C ILE A 186 21.08 -1.65 8.82
N ASP A 187 21.86 -1.79 9.88
CA ASP A 187 23.24 -1.29 9.94
C ASP A 187 24.17 -2.16 9.08
N ASN A 188 24.81 -1.57 8.08
CA ASN A 188 25.80 -2.26 7.25
C ASN A 188 27.20 -2.19 7.89
N ALA A 189 28.04 -3.21 7.66
CA ALA A 189 29.38 -3.30 8.25
C ALA A 189 30.37 -2.20 7.81
N ASN A 190 30.03 -1.44 6.75
CA ASN A 190 30.78 -0.28 6.26
C ASN A 190 30.32 1.06 6.87
N GLY A 191 29.33 1.05 7.78
CA GLY A 191 28.78 2.25 8.42
C GLY A 191 27.69 2.99 7.64
N THR A 192 27.22 2.42 6.52
CA THR A 192 26.00 2.89 5.84
C THR A 192 24.76 2.15 6.36
N LEU A 193 23.59 2.63 6.00
CA LEU A 193 22.29 2.04 6.36
C LEU A 193 21.60 1.45 5.13
N THR A 194 20.86 0.35 5.35
CA THR A 194 19.88 -0.15 4.38
C THR A 194 18.48 0.03 4.94
N TYR A 195 17.67 0.85 4.27
CA TYR A 195 16.25 1.07 4.53
C TYR A 195 15.45 0.06 3.71
N VAL A 196 14.64 -0.78 4.35
CA VAL A 196 13.76 -1.73 3.70
C VAL A 196 12.32 -1.27 3.90
N GLU A 197 11.72 -0.82 2.81
CA GLU A 197 10.37 -0.29 2.76
C GLU A 197 9.44 -1.27 2.07
N ASP A 198 8.28 -1.47 2.68
CA ASP A 198 7.22 -2.27 2.11
C ASP A 198 6.38 -1.39 1.17
N VAL A 199 6.16 -1.90 -0.04
CA VAL A 199 5.23 -1.37 -1.02
C VAL A 199 4.01 -2.28 -0.97
N ASP A 200 2.82 -1.69 -0.89
CA ASP A 200 1.59 -2.31 -0.37
C ASP A 200 1.65 -2.70 1.15
N LEU A 201 0.65 -3.45 1.62
CA LEU A 201 0.46 -3.94 2.99
C LEU A 201 0.38 -5.47 3.00
N PRO A 202 0.80 -6.14 4.09
CA PRO A 202 0.67 -7.59 4.19
C PRO A 202 -0.79 -8.04 4.31
N ASP A 203 -1.11 -9.16 3.67
CA ASP A 203 -2.38 -9.88 3.82
C ASP A 203 -2.68 -10.24 5.29
N VAL A 204 -3.97 -10.41 5.59
CA VAL A 204 -4.42 -10.98 6.87
C VAL A 204 -4.02 -12.46 6.96
N GLU A 205 -3.04 -12.78 7.82
CA GLU A 205 -2.67 -14.17 8.09
C GLU A 205 -3.79 -14.96 8.78
N GLY A 206 -4.04 -16.20 8.31
CA GLY A 206 -4.82 -17.18 9.06
C GLY A 206 -6.33 -16.89 9.16
N VAL A 207 -6.92 -16.38 8.07
CA VAL A 207 -8.36 -16.14 7.89
C VAL A 207 -9.17 -17.33 8.42
N GLN A 208 -10.11 -17.07 9.35
CA GLN A 208 -10.86 -18.10 10.06
C GLN A 208 -12.36 -17.86 10.00
N THR A 209 -13.07 -18.75 9.30
CA THR A 209 -14.52 -18.64 9.08
C THR A 209 -15.26 -19.79 9.79
N PRO A 210 -16.28 -19.51 10.62
CA PRO A 210 -17.06 -20.54 11.30
C PRO A 210 -18.06 -21.22 10.35
N LEU A 211 -17.98 -22.55 10.23
CA LEU A 211 -18.89 -23.36 9.42
C LEU A 211 -20.23 -23.57 10.13
N GLN A 212 -21.32 -23.18 9.46
CA GLN A 212 -22.69 -23.32 9.97
C GLN A 212 -23.38 -24.57 9.42
N PRO A 213 -24.18 -25.30 10.22
CA PRO A 213 -24.94 -26.45 9.75
C PRO A 213 -26.03 -26.03 8.75
N LEU A 214 -26.24 -26.85 7.71
CA LEU A 214 -27.33 -26.65 6.75
C LEU A 214 -28.55 -27.53 7.06
N GLY A 215 -29.74 -26.95 6.94
CA GLY A 215 -31.01 -27.67 7.11
C GLY A 215 -31.19 -28.29 8.49
N LYS A 216 -31.14 -29.64 8.56
CA LYS A 216 -31.26 -30.43 9.82
C LYS A 216 -29.93 -31.05 10.26
N SER A 217 -28.82 -30.64 9.66
CA SER A 217 -27.48 -31.12 9.98
C SER A 217 -27.04 -30.69 11.39
N SER A 218 -26.20 -31.52 12.02
CA SER A 218 -25.44 -31.17 13.22
C SER A 218 -23.99 -30.77 12.92
N VAL A 219 -23.57 -30.86 11.66
CA VAL A 219 -22.18 -30.61 11.23
C VAL A 219 -21.85 -29.14 11.36
N ARG A 220 -20.76 -28.84 12.06
CA ARG A 220 -20.26 -27.49 12.32
C ARG A 220 -18.76 -27.52 12.52
N GLY A 221 -18.08 -26.40 12.30
CA GLY A 221 -16.63 -26.39 12.30
C GLY A 221 -16.02 -25.02 12.10
N ARG A 222 -14.80 -25.02 11.58
CA ARG A 222 -14.06 -23.83 11.18
C ARG A 222 -13.22 -24.14 9.95
N VAL A 223 -13.27 -23.27 8.95
CA VAL A 223 -12.29 -23.19 7.86
C VAL A 223 -11.20 -22.22 8.30
N THR A 224 -9.95 -22.61 8.08
CA THR A 224 -8.78 -21.74 8.19
C THR A 224 -8.09 -21.69 6.82
N LEU A 225 -7.85 -20.50 6.30
CA LEU A 225 -6.98 -20.27 5.14
C LEU A 225 -5.69 -19.57 5.62
N THR A 226 -4.54 -20.13 5.27
CA THR A 226 -3.23 -19.54 5.59
C THR A 226 -2.43 -19.30 4.31
N PRO A 227 -1.92 -18.07 4.07
CA PRO A 227 -1.04 -17.79 2.94
C PRO A 227 0.15 -18.76 2.87
N GLN A 228 0.55 -19.11 1.65
CA GLN A 228 1.74 -19.88 1.32
C GLN A 228 2.41 -19.26 0.09
N LEU A 229 3.71 -19.04 0.18
CA LEU A 229 4.51 -18.64 -0.97
C LEU A 229 4.59 -19.81 -1.96
N ASP A 230 4.04 -19.63 -3.16
CA ASP A 230 4.19 -20.57 -4.28
C ASP A 230 4.73 -19.84 -5.51
N ALA A 231 6.07 -19.85 -5.66
CA ALA A 231 6.78 -19.26 -6.79
C ALA A 231 6.44 -19.88 -8.17
N SER A 232 5.55 -20.88 -8.24
CA SER A 232 5.01 -21.38 -9.51
C SER A 232 3.73 -20.68 -9.97
N VAL A 233 3.18 -19.75 -9.17
CA VAL A 233 1.98 -18.96 -9.48
C VAL A 233 2.39 -17.49 -9.71
N PRO A 234 2.38 -16.99 -10.96
CA PRO A 234 2.70 -15.59 -11.24
C PRO A 234 1.72 -14.66 -10.52
N ASN A 235 2.25 -13.71 -9.75
CA ASN A 235 1.49 -12.72 -8.98
C ASN A 235 0.44 -13.35 -8.05
N GLY A 236 0.67 -14.54 -7.50
CA GLY A 236 -0.32 -15.16 -6.62
C GLY A 236 0.25 -16.07 -5.56
N SER A 237 -0.27 -15.92 -4.35
CA SER A 237 -0.04 -16.90 -3.29
C SER A 237 -0.72 -18.24 -3.61
N ALA A 238 -0.35 -19.27 -2.87
CA ALA A 238 -1.27 -20.37 -2.60
C ALA A 238 -1.84 -20.19 -1.19
N TYR A 239 -3.00 -20.74 -0.89
CA TYR A 239 -3.52 -20.79 0.47
C TYR A 239 -3.68 -22.24 0.89
N SER A 240 -3.05 -22.61 2.01
CA SER A 240 -3.39 -23.89 2.63
C SER A 240 -4.76 -23.76 3.28
N ILE A 241 -5.65 -24.70 2.96
CA ILE A 241 -6.97 -24.80 3.55
C ILE A 241 -6.97 -25.93 4.57
N ALA A 242 -7.32 -25.61 5.81
CA ALA A 242 -7.48 -26.56 6.90
C ALA A 242 -8.87 -26.40 7.52
N VAL A 243 -9.63 -27.49 7.62
CA VAL A 243 -11.01 -27.46 8.10
C VAL A 243 -11.19 -28.47 9.22
N SER A 244 -11.62 -27.99 10.39
CA SER A 244 -11.94 -28.84 11.54
C SER A 244 -13.46 -28.97 11.68
N LEU A 245 -13.96 -30.21 11.74
CA LEU A 245 -15.39 -30.52 11.78
C LEU A 245 -15.77 -31.30 13.04
N THR A 246 -16.98 -31.05 13.52
CA THR A 246 -17.64 -31.78 14.62
C THR A 246 -19.11 -32.01 14.30
N GLY A 247 -19.73 -32.99 14.96
CA GLY A 247 -21.14 -33.33 14.71
C GLY A 247 -21.35 -34.17 13.44
N LEU A 248 -20.28 -34.79 12.93
CA LEU A 248 -20.31 -35.77 11.86
C LEU A 248 -20.91 -37.10 12.35
N GLN A 249 -21.49 -37.88 11.44
CA GLN A 249 -21.87 -39.27 11.70
C GLN A 249 -20.58 -40.13 11.78
N PRO A 250 -20.30 -40.84 12.89
CA PRO A 250 -19.09 -41.66 13.02
C PRO A 250 -18.91 -42.66 11.87
N GLY A 251 -17.70 -42.75 11.31
CA GLY A 251 -17.39 -43.56 10.13
C GLY A 251 -17.97 -43.02 8.81
N GLY A 252 -18.72 -41.93 8.82
CA GLY A 252 -19.23 -41.27 7.62
C GLY A 252 -18.11 -40.59 6.82
N GLN A 253 -18.24 -40.61 5.49
CA GLN A 253 -17.37 -39.88 4.58
C GLN A 253 -17.99 -38.52 4.22
N TYR A 254 -17.12 -37.53 4.11
CA TYR A 254 -17.46 -36.14 3.84
C TYR A 254 -16.49 -35.54 2.82
N VAL A 255 -17.01 -34.69 1.95
CA VAL A 255 -16.27 -33.95 0.92
C VAL A 255 -16.27 -32.48 1.28
N GLY A 256 -15.15 -31.80 1.04
CA GLY A 256 -14.99 -30.36 1.19
C GLY A 256 -14.68 -29.71 -0.14
N GLU A 257 -15.44 -28.68 -0.49
CA GLU A 257 -15.34 -27.96 -1.76
C GLU A 257 -15.44 -26.46 -1.55
N LEU A 258 -14.77 -25.68 -2.41
CA LEU A 258 -14.87 -24.23 -2.46
C LEU A 258 -15.65 -23.85 -3.72
N ARG A 259 -16.68 -23.01 -3.59
CA ARG A 259 -17.62 -22.65 -4.66
C ARG A 259 -17.84 -21.14 -4.71
N TYR A 260 -18.26 -20.61 -5.84
CA TYR A 260 -18.55 -19.18 -5.98
C TYR A 260 -19.95 -18.81 -5.46
N ALA A 261 -19.99 -17.85 -4.54
CA ALA A 261 -21.15 -17.14 -3.98
C ALA A 261 -22.29 -17.95 -3.33
N SER A 262 -22.36 -19.27 -3.51
CA SER A 262 -23.42 -20.10 -2.91
C SER A 262 -23.07 -21.59 -2.89
N VAL A 263 -23.83 -22.35 -2.10
CA VAL A 263 -23.71 -23.81 -2.01
C VAL A 263 -24.00 -24.56 -3.32
N THR A 264 -24.68 -23.91 -4.27
CA THR A 264 -24.94 -24.43 -5.64
C THR A 264 -24.05 -23.78 -6.70
N GLY A 265 -23.12 -22.91 -6.31
CA GLY A 265 -22.21 -22.23 -7.21
C GLY A 265 -21.23 -23.16 -7.91
N PRO A 266 -20.60 -22.70 -9.00
CA PRO A 266 -19.52 -23.43 -9.65
C PRO A 266 -18.31 -23.54 -8.72
N LEU A 267 -17.54 -24.62 -8.86
CA LEU A 267 -16.30 -24.84 -8.11
C LEU A 267 -15.27 -23.75 -8.42
N VAL A 268 -14.55 -23.31 -7.39
CA VAL A 268 -13.38 -22.43 -7.54
C VAL A 268 -12.24 -23.23 -8.20
N PRO A 269 -11.68 -22.79 -9.34
CA PRO A 269 -10.56 -23.45 -9.98
C PRO A 269 -9.31 -23.52 -9.09
N GLY A 270 -8.38 -24.42 -9.43
CA GLY A 270 -7.11 -24.52 -8.69
C GLY A 270 -7.24 -25.04 -7.25
N THR A 271 -8.44 -25.47 -6.84
CA THR A 271 -8.70 -26.08 -5.53
C THR A 271 -8.60 -27.59 -5.58
N SER A 272 -8.01 -28.20 -4.55
CA SER A 272 -8.08 -29.64 -4.35
C SER A 272 -9.41 -30.03 -3.71
N THR A 273 -10.13 -31.02 -4.26
CA THR A 273 -11.26 -31.65 -3.57
C THR A 273 -10.77 -32.32 -2.28
N LEU A 274 -11.37 -31.95 -1.14
CA LEU A 274 -10.91 -32.42 0.16
C LEU A 274 -11.80 -33.57 0.67
N TYR A 275 -11.23 -34.51 1.42
CA TYR A 275 -11.97 -35.65 1.97
C TYR A 275 -11.70 -35.83 3.46
N ALA A 276 -12.76 -36.09 4.24
CA ALA A 276 -12.67 -36.54 5.62
C ALA A 276 -13.44 -37.86 5.83
N THR A 277 -12.94 -38.69 6.75
CA THR A 277 -13.73 -39.75 7.37
C THR A 277 -13.88 -39.43 8.85
N ALA A 278 -15.11 -39.50 9.36
CA ALA A 278 -15.42 -39.13 10.74
C ALA A 278 -14.87 -40.15 11.75
N ASP A 279 -14.19 -39.67 12.79
CA ASP A 279 -13.74 -40.47 13.92
C ASP A 279 -14.91 -41.01 14.77
N SER A 280 -14.60 -41.87 15.75
CA SER A 280 -15.59 -42.44 16.66
C SER A 280 -16.31 -41.42 17.57
N ARG A 281 -15.86 -40.15 17.57
CA ARG A 281 -16.44 -39.03 18.31
C ARG A 281 -17.20 -38.06 17.38
N GLY A 282 -17.36 -38.39 16.10
CA GLY A 282 -18.04 -37.54 15.12
C GLY A 282 -17.24 -36.28 14.75
N ARG A 283 -15.91 -36.37 14.74
CA ARG A 283 -14.99 -35.30 14.32
C ARG A 283 -14.26 -35.69 13.04
N GLY A 284 -13.84 -34.71 12.26
CA GLY A 284 -13.05 -34.94 11.06
C GLY A 284 -12.24 -33.71 10.68
N GLU A 285 -11.18 -33.91 9.92
CA GLU A 285 -10.34 -32.83 9.41
C GLU A 285 -10.17 -32.98 7.89
N LEU A 286 -10.19 -31.85 7.19
CA LEU A 286 -9.95 -31.76 5.76
C LEU A 286 -8.78 -30.79 5.56
N GLN A 287 -7.81 -31.15 4.71
CA GLN A 287 -6.63 -30.33 4.45
C GLN A 287 -6.27 -30.39 2.96
N GLY A 288 -5.88 -29.25 2.39
CA GLY A 288 -5.43 -29.14 1.00
C GLY A 288 -4.97 -27.74 0.64
N VAL A 289 -5.04 -27.40 -0.66
CA VAL A 289 -4.52 -26.12 -1.19
C VAL A 289 -5.51 -25.49 -2.17
N VAL A 290 -5.56 -24.15 -2.12
CA VAL A 290 -6.22 -23.26 -3.09
C VAL A 290 -5.13 -22.49 -3.83
N ARG A 291 -5.07 -22.60 -5.15
CA ARG A 291 -4.20 -21.76 -6.00
C ARG A 291 -4.98 -20.55 -6.46
N SER A 292 -4.83 -19.43 -5.76
CA SER A 292 -5.51 -18.16 -6.03
C SER A 292 -4.63 -17.01 -5.55
N ALA A 293 -4.58 -15.92 -6.30
CA ALA A 293 -3.72 -14.81 -5.95
C ALA A 293 -4.01 -14.23 -4.57
N GLY A 294 -5.29 -13.98 -4.26
CA GLY A 294 -5.78 -13.60 -2.94
C GLY A 294 -7.00 -14.40 -2.50
N VAL A 295 -7.54 -14.05 -1.32
CA VAL A 295 -8.83 -14.55 -0.81
C VAL A 295 -9.88 -13.44 -0.95
N PRO A 296 -10.76 -13.48 -1.97
CA PRO A 296 -11.74 -12.43 -2.18
C PRO A 296 -12.83 -12.46 -1.10
N GLN A 297 -13.09 -11.29 -0.49
CA GLN A 297 -14.13 -11.14 0.52
C GLN A 297 -15.49 -11.59 -0.02
N GLY A 298 -16.22 -12.44 0.72
CA GLY A 298 -17.63 -12.75 0.43
C GLY A 298 -17.92 -13.53 -0.87
N VAL A 299 -16.91 -13.74 -1.72
CA VAL A 299 -17.05 -14.34 -3.05
C VAL A 299 -16.99 -15.87 -3.02
N TRP A 300 -16.25 -16.46 -2.08
CA TRP A 300 -16.14 -17.92 -1.96
C TRP A 300 -17.02 -18.47 -0.83
N GLU A 301 -17.82 -19.48 -1.14
CA GLU A 301 -18.57 -20.31 -0.19
C GLU A 301 -17.83 -21.64 -0.02
N TYR A 302 -17.39 -21.97 1.19
CA TYR A 302 -16.87 -23.31 1.48
C TYR A 302 -18.00 -24.23 1.92
N VAL A 303 -18.12 -25.38 1.27
CA VAL A 303 -19.22 -26.34 1.45
C VAL A 303 -18.67 -27.69 1.91
N VAL A 304 -19.31 -28.24 2.94
CA VAL A 304 -19.13 -29.64 3.36
C VAL A 304 -20.31 -30.44 2.88
N GLU A 305 -20.06 -31.47 2.08
CA GLU A 305 -21.06 -32.44 1.62
C GLU A 305 -20.87 -33.80 2.29
N ASN A 306 -21.96 -34.56 2.45
CA ASN A 306 -21.90 -35.95 2.90
C ASN A 306 -21.66 -36.92 1.73
N ALA A 307 -21.47 -38.21 2.03
CA ALA A 307 -21.30 -39.29 1.03
C ALA A 307 -22.43 -39.47 -0.02
N LYS A 308 -23.50 -38.65 0.02
CA LYS A 308 -24.57 -38.59 -0.99
C LYS A 308 -24.54 -37.30 -1.82
N MET A 309 -23.45 -36.52 -1.76
CA MET A 309 -23.31 -35.20 -2.38
C MET A 309 -24.44 -34.24 -1.94
N GLN A 310 -24.75 -34.26 -0.64
CA GLN A 310 -25.71 -33.33 -0.03
C GLN A 310 -24.97 -32.36 0.88
N PRO A 311 -25.07 -31.04 0.66
CA PRO A 311 -24.54 -30.03 1.57
C PRO A 311 -25.09 -30.19 3.00
N VAL A 312 -24.18 -30.29 3.97
CA VAL A 312 -24.47 -30.47 5.39
C VAL A 312 -23.93 -29.35 6.27
N ALA A 313 -22.94 -28.59 5.81
CA ALA A 313 -22.50 -27.35 6.43
C ALA A 313 -21.90 -26.44 5.35
N ALA A 314 -21.99 -25.12 5.53
CA ALA A 314 -21.30 -24.17 4.67
C ALA A 314 -20.99 -22.84 5.38
N CYS A 315 -20.11 -22.05 4.79
CA CYS A 315 -19.88 -20.65 5.16
C CYS A 315 -19.27 -19.85 4.01
N SER A 316 -19.73 -18.60 3.85
CA SER A 316 -19.05 -17.58 3.06
C SER A 316 -17.73 -17.22 3.71
N ILE A 317 -16.63 -17.38 2.98
CA ILE A 317 -15.29 -17.00 3.39
C ILE A 317 -15.18 -15.48 3.37
N THR A 318 -14.77 -14.92 4.51
CA THR A 318 -14.62 -13.49 4.72
C THR A 318 -13.19 -13.21 5.16
N ALA A 319 -12.37 -12.78 4.21
CA ALA A 319 -11.09 -12.12 4.44
C ALA A 319 -11.26 -10.66 3.98
N PRO A 320 -10.78 -9.66 4.72
CA PRO A 320 -10.68 -8.31 4.20
C PRO A 320 -9.76 -8.30 2.98
N ALA A 321 -10.21 -7.69 1.89
CA ALA A 321 -9.48 -7.56 0.64
C ALA A 321 -9.06 -6.09 0.48
N TYR A 322 -7.84 -5.78 0.89
CA TYR A 322 -7.27 -4.43 0.78
C TYR A 322 -5.88 -4.46 0.13
N ALA A 323 -5.53 -3.32 -0.47
CA ALA A 323 -4.18 -2.95 -0.86
C ALA A 323 -3.91 -1.50 -0.42
N TYR A 324 -2.70 -1.01 -0.61
CA TYR A 324 -2.28 0.35 -0.31
C TYR A 324 -1.54 0.95 -1.50
N ALA A 325 -2.22 1.85 -2.22
CA ALA A 325 -1.62 2.60 -3.30
C ALA A 325 -0.76 3.75 -2.74
N GLY A 326 0.39 3.37 -2.18
CA GLY A 326 1.41 4.27 -1.67
C GLY A 326 2.67 3.53 -1.22
N CYS A 327 3.73 4.28 -0.94
CA CYS A 327 4.88 3.78 -0.17
C CYS A 327 4.69 4.15 1.31
N ALA A 328 5.04 3.24 2.22
CA ALA A 328 5.01 3.48 3.65
C ALA A 328 6.44 3.33 4.22
N PRO A 329 7.15 4.43 4.54
CA PRO A 329 6.69 5.82 4.66
C PRO A 329 6.68 6.60 3.34
N LYS A 330 5.91 7.69 3.29
CA LYS A 330 5.85 8.62 2.14
C LYS A 330 7.11 9.49 1.99
N SER A 331 8.00 9.50 2.98
CA SER A 331 9.30 10.16 2.89
C SER A 331 10.38 9.47 3.72
N LEU A 332 11.61 9.51 3.20
CA LEU A 332 12.82 9.04 3.86
C LEU A 332 13.86 10.14 3.91
N THR A 333 14.70 10.10 4.94
CA THR A 333 15.94 10.89 5.02
C THR A 333 17.09 9.94 5.33
N LEU A 334 18.08 9.91 4.44
CA LEU A 334 19.25 9.04 4.48
C LEU A 334 20.50 9.82 4.04
N HIS A 335 21.66 9.19 4.03
CA HIS A 335 22.95 9.79 3.67
C HIS A 335 23.53 9.16 2.41
N VAL A 336 24.42 9.88 1.70
CA VAL A 336 25.18 9.29 0.57
C VAL A 336 25.89 8.00 1.01
N GLY A 337 25.69 6.92 0.24
CA GLY A 337 26.15 5.55 0.51
C GLY A 337 25.10 4.65 1.16
N ASP A 338 24.00 5.20 1.69
CA ASP A 338 22.87 4.42 2.17
C ASP A 338 22.05 3.84 1.00
N THR A 339 21.31 2.77 1.27
CA THR A 339 20.52 2.03 0.27
C THR A 339 19.05 2.00 0.67
N VAL A 340 18.14 2.18 -0.30
CA VAL A 340 16.72 1.85 -0.14
C VAL A 340 16.43 0.56 -0.88
N VAL A 341 15.67 -0.33 -0.24
CA VAL A 341 15.13 -1.57 -0.79
C VAL A 341 13.61 -1.47 -0.71
N TRP A 342 12.96 -1.42 -1.86
CA TRP A 342 11.50 -1.55 -1.97
C TRP A 342 11.15 -3.01 -2.14
N ARG A 343 10.17 -3.49 -1.39
CA ARG A 343 9.71 -4.87 -1.39
C ARG A 343 8.20 -4.91 -1.48
N GLU A 344 7.66 -5.62 -2.45
CA GLU A 344 6.21 -5.87 -2.50
C GLU A 344 5.81 -6.77 -1.32
N VAL A 345 4.72 -6.45 -0.65
CA VAL A 345 4.06 -7.30 0.33
C VAL A 345 2.59 -7.45 -0.03
N GLY A 346 1.90 -8.44 0.56
CA GLY A 346 0.52 -8.73 0.17
C GLY A 346 0.40 -9.31 -1.24
N VAL A 347 -0.84 -9.39 -1.73
CA VAL A 347 -1.17 -9.99 -3.04
C VAL A 347 -2.17 -9.20 -3.88
N HIS A 348 -2.75 -8.15 -3.31
CA HIS A 348 -3.89 -7.42 -3.89
C HIS A 348 -3.46 -6.18 -4.68
N GLY A 349 -2.35 -5.54 -4.33
CA GLY A 349 -1.70 -4.53 -5.14
C GLY A 349 -0.84 -5.09 -6.27
N ILE A 350 -0.50 -4.21 -7.21
CA ILE A 350 0.68 -4.36 -8.06
C ILE A 350 1.40 -3.01 -8.11
N HIS A 351 2.67 -2.98 -7.73
CA HIS A 351 3.44 -1.74 -7.76
C HIS A 351 4.71 -1.82 -8.60
N ALA A 352 5.27 -0.65 -8.85
CA ALA A 352 6.63 -0.49 -9.33
C ALA A 352 7.21 0.81 -8.78
N VAL A 353 8.52 0.97 -8.90
CA VAL A 353 9.26 2.11 -8.40
C VAL A 353 10.03 2.71 -9.56
N ALA A 354 9.62 3.90 -10.00
CA ALA A 354 10.29 4.66 -11.04
C ALA A 354 10.70 6.05 -10.52
N TYR A 355 11.92 6.49 -10.84
CA TYR A 355 12.42 7.82 -10.52
C TYR A 355 11.75 8.87 -11.41
N GLU A 356 11.09 9.84 -10.78
CA GLU A 356 10.61 11.04 -11.44
C GLU A 356 11.76 12.04 -11.57
N ALA A 357 12.43 12.01 -12.73
CA ALA A 357 13.52 12.92 -13.11
C ALA A 357 13.04 14.37 -13.35
N THR A 358 12.54 14.98 -12.27
CA THR A 358 12.23 16.40 -12.07
C THR A 358 11.86 17.21 -13.32
N ASN A 359 10.72 16.90 -13.95
CA ASN A 359 9.86 17.91 -14.58
C ASN A 359 8.44 17.41 -14.90
N THR A 360 7.46 18.31 -14.74
CA THR A 360 6.01 18.13 -14.98
C THR A 360 5.32 17.00 -14.22
N ALA A 361 4.73 17.36 -13.07
CA ALA A 361 3.56 16.65 -12.55
C ALA A 361 2.49 16.53 -13.67
N GLY A 362 2.04 15.31 -13.94
CA GLY A 362 1.04 15.02 -14.98
C GLY A 362 1.56 14.49 -16.33
N SER A 363 2.83 14.07 -16.43
CA SER A 363 3.34 13.37 -17.64
C SER A 363 3.50 11.85 -17.51
N THR A 364 3.09 11.25 -16.40
CA THR A 364 3.01 9.77 -16.28
C THR A 364 1.91 9.23 -17.18
N SER A 365 2.33 8.63 -18.30
CA SER A 365 1.43 7.96 -19.24
C SER A 365 0.68 6.84 -18.52
N MET A 366 -0.64 6.77 -18.68
CA MET A 366 -1.46 5.68 -18.14
C MET A 366 -0.87 4.31 -18.52
N LEU A 367 -0.48 3.52 -17.52
CA LEU A 367 0.03 2.16 -17.62
C LEU A 367 1.08 1.92 -18.71
N MET A 368 2.31 2.35 -18.46
CA MET A 368 3.44 1.61 -19.02
C MET A 368 3.68 0.36 -18.18
N VAL A 369 3.93 -0.79 -18.82
CA VAL A 369 4.66 -1.89 -18.18
C VAL A 369 6.06 -1.35 -17.87
N PRO A 370 6.41 -1.10 -16.59
CA PRO A 370 7.70 -0.51 -16.29
C PRO A 370 8.78 -1.50 -16.64
N THR A 371 9.81 -1.02 -17.33
CA THR A 371 10.96 -1.83 -17.75
C THR A 371 12.15 -1.46 -16.87
N ALA A 372 12.75 -2.47 -16.25
CA ALA A 372 13.92 -2.30 -15.39
C ALA A 372 15.01 -1.50 -16.12
N SER A 373 15.45 -0.42 -15.49
CA SER A 373 16.41 0.53 -16.07
C SER A 373 17.20 1.26 -14.99
N GLY A 374 18.36 1.78 -15.38
CA GLY A 374 19.33 2.38 -14.47
C GLY A 374 20.28 1.35 -13.84
N SER A 375 21.22 1.84 -13.04
CA SER A 375 22.08 1.04 -12.18
C SER A 375 21.50 0.97 -10.76
N HIS A 376 21.92 -0.02 -9.97
CA HIS A 376 21.62 -0.09 -8.54
C HIS A 376 22.36 0.98 -7.71
N ALA A 377 23.28 1.72 -8.33
CA ALA A 377 23.85 2.95 -7.79
C ALA A 377 23.19 4.15 -8.50
N PHE A 378 22.84 5.19 -7.76
CA PHE A 378 21.98 6.28 -8.23
C PHE A 378 22.44 7.65 -7.72
N ASP A 379 22.80 8.53 -8.65
CA ASP A 379 23.28 9.90 -8.41
C ASP A 379 22.23 10.98 -8.73
N GLY A 380 21.03 10.59 -9.16
CA GLY A 380 19.99 11.50 -9.67
C GLY A 380 20.02 11.76 -11.17
N ALA A 381 21.00 11.22 -11.90
CA ALA A 381 21.09 11.37 -13.35
C ALA A 381 20.47 10.16 -14.08
N GLY A 382 19.71 10.44 -15.15
CA GLY A 382 19.08 9.42 -15.99
C GLY A 382 17.78 8.86 -15.40
N SER A 383 17.47 7.61 -15.77
CA SER A 383 16.26 6.90 -15.33
C SER A 383 16.64 5.74 -14.40
N ALA A 384 15.90 5.60 -13.31
CA ALA A 384 15.90 4.40 -12.47
C ALA A 384 14.47 3.86 -12.41
N SER A 385 14.28 2.59 -12.77
CA SER A 385 12.96 1.93 -12.70
C SER A 385 13.13 0.47 -12.32
N SER A 386 12.22 -0.04 -11.49
CA SER A 386 11.97 -1.48 -11.36
C SER A 386 11.19 -2.00 -12.58
N ASN A 387 10.99 -3.32 -12.64
CA ASN A 387 9.83 -3.90 -13.33
C ASN A 387 8.60 -3.82 -12.40
N VAL A 388 7.47 -4.42 -12.79
CA VAL A 388 6.40 -4.75 -11.83
C VAL A 388 7.01 -5.55 -10.68
N LEU A 389 6.76 -5.12 -9.45
CA LEU A 389 7.11 -5.84 -8.24
C LEU A 389 6.02 -6.87 -7.93
N THR A 390 6.47 -8.03 -7.46
CA THR A 390 5.66 -9.15 -6.98
C THR A 390 6.15 -9.56 -5.60
N SER A 391 5.32 -10.23 -4.80
CA SER A 391 5.58 -10.54 -3.37
C SER A 391 6.83 -11.37 -3.06
N ASP A 392 7.52 -11.89 -4.07
CA ASP A 392 8.82 -12.59 -4.00
C ASP A 392 10.01 -11.74 -4.50
N THR A 393 9.78 -10.51 -4.95
CA THR A 393 10.79 -9.60 -5.53
C THR A 393 10.97 -8.32 -4.73
N GLY A 394 12.10 -7.66 -4.97
CA GLY A 394 12.36 -6.31 -4.49
C GLY A 394 13.28 -5.57 -5.44
N TYR A 395 13.28 -4.25 -5.33
CA TYR A 395 14.13 -3.33 -6.07
C TYR A 395 15.01 -2.56 -5.10
N SER A 396 16.25 -2.24 -5.47
CA SER A 396 17.18 -1.53 -4.58
C SER A 396 17.98 -0.47 -5.30
N LEU A 397 18.20 0.66 -4.62
CA LEU A 397 19.06 1.76 -5.04
C LEU A 397 19.93 2.24 -3.88
N THR A 398 21.24 2.24 -4.10
CA THR A 398 22.24 2.93 -3.28
C THR A 398 22.41 4.36 -3.79
N PHE A 399 22.33 5.35 -2.91
CA PHE A 399 22.35 6.76 -3.30
C PHE A 399 23.77 7.36 -3.23
N ASP A 400 24.32 7.73 -4.39
CA ASP A 400 25.71 8.20 -4.53
C ASP A 400 25.85 9.73 -4.50
N ALA A 401 24.74 10.46 -4.58
CA ALA A 401 24.72 11.92 -4.53
C ALA A 401 23.67 12.46 -3.55
N ALA A 402 23.98 13.60 -2.93
CA ALA A 402 23.06 14.32 -2.07
C ALA A 402 22.03 15.10 -2.89
N GLY A 403 20.76 15.10 -2.47
CA GLY A 403 19.66 15.67 -3.23
C GLY A 403 18.28 15.34 -2.66
N VAL A 404 17.24 15.73 -3.39
CA VAL A 404 15.86 15.31 -3.12
C VAL A 404 15.33 14.61 -4.36
N TYR A 405 14.90 13.36 -4.20
CA TYR A 405 14.49 12.47 -5.28
C TYR A 405 13.05 12.01 -5.07
N HIS A 406 12.25 12.09 -6.12
CA HIS A 406 10.86 11.64 -6.10
C HIS A 406 10.74 10.31 -6.85
N PHE A 407 10.05 9.35 -6.24
CA PHE A 407 9.80 8.03 -6.82
C PHE A 407 8.30 7.77 -6.84
N ALA A 408 7.81 7.22 -7.93
CA ALA A 408 6.39 6.92 -8.13
C ALA A 408 6.16 5.57 -8.80
N SER A 409 4.95 5.04 -8.65
CA SER A 409 4.48 3.91 -9.45
C SER A 409 3.87 4.43 -10.76
N PRO A 410 4.31 3.92 -11.93
CA PRO A 410 3.72 4.24 -13.23
C PRO A 410 2.51 3.35 -13.60
N ILE A 411 2.16 2.38 -12.74
CA ILE A 411 1.11 1.38 -13.01
C ILE A 411 -0.30 1.93 -12.67
N ASP A 412 -0.38 2.93 -11.80
CA ASP A 412 -1.61 3.47 -11.22
C ASP A 412 -1.64 5.00 -11.28
N GLY A 413 -1.70 5.57 -12.49
CA GLY A 413 -1.85 7.02 -12.72
C GLY A 413 -3.14 7.67 -12.18
N VAL A 414 -3.96 6.92 -11.44
CA VAL A 414 -5.15 7.38 -10.69
C VAL A 414 -4.86 7.42 -9.18
N TYR A 415 -3.95 6.57 -8.70
CA TYR A 415 -3.61 6.40 -7.29
C TYR A 415 -2.12 6.71 -7.10
N HIS A 416 -1.77 8.00 -7.16
CA HIS A 416 -0.36 8.43 -7.17
C HIS A 416 0.44 7.97 -5.94
N VAL A 417 1.09 6.80 -6.06
CA VAL A 417 2.21 6.39 -5.22
C VAL A 417 3.31 7.44 -5.41
N ALA A 418 3.65 8.16 -4.35
CA ALA A 418 4.75 9.11 -4.36
C ALA A 418 5.56 9.00 -3.07
N MET A 419 6.85 8.72 -3.19
CA MET A 419 7.81 8.72 -2.10
C MET A 419 8.90 9.76 -2.35
N THR A 420 9.25 10.54 -1.33
CA THR A 420 10.35 11.50 -1.39
C THR A 420 11.55 11.02 -0.60
N VAL A 421 12.68 10.76 -1.27
CA VAL A 421 13.96 10.45 -0.62
C VAL A 421 14.79 11.71 -0.54
N THR A 422 15.10 12.15 0.68
CA THR A 422 16.07 13.22 0.94
C THR A 422 17.42 12.59 1.28
N VAL A 423 18.42 12.86 0.44
CA VAL A 423 19.79 12.35 0.61
C VAL A 423 20.66 13.49 1.10
N LEU A 424 21.09 13.38 2.35
CA LEU A 424 22.11 14.21 2.96
C LEU A 424 23.51 13.78 2.46
N PRO A 425 24.58 14.57 2.67
CA PRO A 425 25.96 14.08 2.58
C PRO A 425 26.16 12.76 3.32
N ALA A 426 27.24 12.02 3.06
CA ALA A 426 27.54 10.78 3.79
C ALA A 426 27.49 10.99 5.31
N SER A 427 27.07 9.98 6.08
CA SER A 427 26.81 10.09 7.54
C SER A 427 28.03 10.49 8.37
N ASN A 428 29.22 10.33 7.80
CA ASN A 428 30.51 10.79 8.31
C ASN A 428 30.94 12.15 7.73
N ARG A 429 30.00 12.99 7.25
CA ARG A 429 30.25 14.35 6.76
C ARG A 429 29.19 15.36 7.23
N ILE A 430 29.58 16.63 7.22
CA ILE A 430 28.68 17.80 7.29
C ILE A 430 28.71 18.58 5.97
N SER A 431 27.68 19.37 5.69
CA SER A 431 27.73 20.38 4.63
C SER A 431 28.49 21.61 5.13
N VAL A 432 29.28 22.24 4.25
CA VAL A 432 29.90 23.55 4.50
C VAL A 432 29.53 24.52 3.37
N ILE A 433 28.99 25.69 3.73
CA ILE A 433 28.32 26.62 2.78
C ILE A 433 28.78 28.07 3.00
N ALA A 434 29.18 28.75 1.92
CA ALA A 434 29.65 30.14 1.91
C ALA A 434 29.08 30.90 0.70
N GLY A 435 27.94 31.56 0.88
CA GLY A 435 27.18 32.08 -0.26
C GLY A 435 26.71 30.95 -1.18
N ASP A 436 26.98 31.08 -2.49
CA ASP A 436 26.64 30.06 -3.50
C ASP A 436 27.60 28.85 -3.49
N LEU A 437 28.71 28.90 -2.75
CA LEU A 437 29.65 27.79 -2.64
C LEU A 437 29.16 26.77 -1.61
N SER A 438 29.04 25.51 -2.02
CA SER A 438 28.68 24.39 -1.16
C SER A 438 29.59 23.19 -1.40
N THR A 439 30.03 22.52 -0.33
CA THR A 439 30.73 21.23 -0.39
C THR A 439 30.51 20.47 0.92
N THR A 440 31.20 19.34 1.11
CA THR A 440 31.06 18.49 2.30
C THR A 440 32.42 18.29 2.98
N MET A 441 32.42 18.16 4.31
CA MET A 441 33.62 18.00 5.12
C MET A 441 33.48 16.76 6.02
N PRO A 442 34.51 15.90 6.17
CA PRO A 442 34.47 14.78 7.10
C PRO A 442 34.13 15.22 8.52
N VAL A 443 33.35 14.42 9.23
CA VAL A 443 32.95 14.68 10.61
C VAL A 443 33.02 13.40 11.44
N GLN A 444 33.26 13.57 12.74
CA GLN A 444 33.12 12.52 13.74
C GLN A 444 32.28 12.99 14.92
N LYS A 445 31.44 12.09 15.43
CA LYS A 445 30.54 12.36 16.54
C LYS A 445 31.13 11.82 17.84
N ILE A 446 31.48 12.72 18.75
CA ILE A 446 32.09 12.37 20.04
C ILE A 446 31.17 12.90 21.14
N GLY A 447 30.48 11.97 21.80
CA GLY A 447 29.36 12.30 22.69
C GLY A 447 28.21 12.98 21.93
N LYS A 448 27.94 14.25 22.27
CA LYS A 448 26.93 15.08 21.59
C LYS A 448 27.52 16.10 20.63
N ALA A 449 28.85 16.25 20.58
CA ALA A 449 29.53 17.22 19.73
C ALA A 449 29.99 16.57 18.41
N LEU A 450 30.10 17.40 17.39
CA LEU A 450 30.63 17.03 16.08
C LEU A 450 32.00 17.70 15.89
N PHE A 451 32.95 16.91 15.44
CA PHE A 451 34.34 17.29 15.23
C PHE A 451 34.72 17.12 13.76
N VAL A 452 35.49 18.04 13.19
CA VAL A 452 35.99 18.01 11.81
C VAL A 452 37.52 17.93 11.79
N PRO A 453 38.16 17.39 10.73
CA PRO A 453 39.60 17.43 10.59
C PRO A 453 40.09 18.87 10.61
N LEU A 454 41.06 19.18 11.47
CA LEU A 454 41.60 20.53 11.64
C LEU A 454 42.10 21.08 10.30
N GLN A 455 42.80 20.26 9.51
CA GLN A 455 43.31 20.64 8.19
C GLN A 455 42.20 21.06 7.21
N SER A 456 41.05 20.38 7.25
CA SER A 456 39.88 20.69 6.41
C SER A 456 39.19 21.97 6.90
N ALA A 457 39.09 22.17 8.22
CA ALA A 457 38.60 23.41 8.80
C ALA A 457 39.49 24.62 8.42
N ILE A 458 40.82 24.48 8.43
CA ILE A 458 41.74 25.54 7.96
C ILE A 458 41.56 25.79 6.46
N GLY A 459 41.36 24.75 5.64
CA GLY A 459 41.02 24.91 4.22
C GLY A 459 39.75 25.74 4.04
N TRP A 460 38.71 25.44 4.83
CA TRP A 460 37.44 26.17 4.82
C TRP A 460 37.57 27.62 5.29
N MET A 461 38.33 27.89 6.37
CA MET A 461 38.61 29.25 6.83
C MET A 461 39.28 30.11 5.73
N ASN A 462 40.22 29.55 4.97
CA ASN A 462 40.83 30.25 3.85
C ASN A 462 39.83 30.52 2.70
N VAL A 463 38.88 29.63 2.46
CA VAL A 463 37.76 29.84 1.51
C VAL A 463 36.84 30.98 1.96
N LEU A 464 36.65 31.17 3.28
CA LEU A 464 35.94 32.32 3.85
C LEU A 464 36.74 33.65 3.79
N GLY A 465 37.96 33.64 3.25
CA GLY A 465 38.84 34.82 3.20
C GLY A 465 39.68 35.05 4.47
N VAL A 466 39.72 34.07 5.39
CA VAL A 466 40.48 34.15 6.64
C VAL A 466 41.86 33.52 6.44
N SER A 467 42.89 34.36 6.27
CA SER A 467 44.27 33.91 6.03
C SER A 467 44.81 33.07 7.20
N SER A 468 44.78 31.75 7.01
CA SER A 468 44.97 30.76 8.09
C SER A 468 45.97 29.68 7.70
N GLN A 469 46.94 29.40 8.56
CA GLN A 469 47.97 28.37 8.36
C GLN A 469 48.10 27.50 9.62
N MET A 470 48.38 26.20 9.47
CA MET A 470 48.66 25.32 10.60
C MET A 470 50.11 24.78 10.59
N ASN A 471 50.69 24.66 11.78
CA ASN A 471 51.95 23.97 12.03
C ASN A 471 51.79 23.07 13.26
N GLY A 472 51.57 21.77 13.02
CA GLY A 472 51.12 20.84 14.04
C GLY A 472 49.74 21.26 14.57
N LEU A 473 49.63 21.45 15.88
CA LEU A 473 48.41 21.93 16.55
C LEU A 473 48.32 23.47 16.64
N ASN A 474 49.32 24.22 16.19
CA ASN A 474 49.27 25.69 16.20
C ASN A 474 48.63 26.19 14.91
N VAL A 475 47.53 26.93 15.02
CA VAL A 475 46.83 27.60 13.92
C VAL A 475 47.12 29.09 14.00
N ALA A 476 47.86 29.62 13.01
CA ALA A 476 48.10 31.04 12.86
C ALA A 476 47.03 31.67 11.95
N ILE A 477 46.30 32.63 12.49
CA ILE A 477 45.28 33.42 11.79
C ILE A 477 45.77 34.86 11.66
N HIS A 478 45.64 35.43 10.46
CA HIS A 478 45.85 36.84 10.19
C HIS A 478 44.52 37.48 9.81
N THR A 479 44.14 38.56 10.50
CA THR A 479 42.88 39.30 10.30
C THR A 479 43.09 40.76 10.69
N PRO A 480 42.49 41.76 9.99
CA PRO A 480 42.58 43.14 10.42
C PRO A 480 41.73 43.43 11.67
N PHE A 481 40.87 42.50 12.08
CA PHE A 481 40.02 42.60 13.25
C PHE A 481 40.58 41.80 14.42
N ALA A 482 41.23 42.51 15.35
CA ALA A 482 41.42 42.01 16.70
C ALA A 482 40.24 42.50 17.56
N GLY A 483 39.36 41.58 17.97
CA GLY A 483 38.50 41.81 19.13
C GLY A 483 39.35 42.00 20.40
N ALA A 484 38.70 42.09 21.57
CA ALA A 484 39.41 42.13 22.85
C ALA A 484 39.99 40.74 23.21
N ILE A 485 41.01 40.31 22.46
CA ILE A 485 41.68 39.02 22.64
C ILE A 485 42.29 38.97 24.04
N GLN A 486 41.80 38.07 24.88
CA GLN A 486 42.42 37.79 26.17
C GLN A 486 43.66 36.93 25.96
N HIS A 487 44.76 37.27 26.64
CA HIS A 487 45.96 36.44 26.64
C HIS A 487 45.67 35.09 27.33
N GLN A 488 45.48 34.05 26.54
CA GLN A 488 45.49 32.68 27.06
C GLN A 488 46.92 32.12 27.14
N VAL A 489 47.09 31.05 27.91
CA VAL A 489 48.32 30.24 27.95
C VAL A 489 48.09 28.99 27.09
N PRO A 490 49.09 28.51 26.32
CA PRO A 490 48.97 27.24 25.58
C PRO A 490 48.68 26.05 26.51
N ILE A 491 47.87 25.11 26.06
CA ILE A 491 47.52 23.89 26.80
C ILE A 491 48.00 22.67 26.00
N ASP A 492 49.00 21.95 26.53
CA ASP A 492 49.58 20.78 25.87
C ASP A 492 48.51 19.76 25.43
N GLY A 493 48.53 19.40 24.15
CA GLY A 493 47.58 18.48 23.53
C GLY A 493 46.34 19.14 22.91
N MET A 494 46.15 20.46 23.04
CA MET A 494 45.06 21.21 22.39
C MET A 494 45.54 21.91 21.11
N ALA A 495 44.59 22.30 20.26
CA ALA A 495 44.83 23.18 19.12
C ALA A 495 44.87 24.63 19.58
N HIS A 496 45.93 25.34 19.22
CA HIS A 496 46.21 26.71 19.64
C HIS A 496 45.86 27.69 18.53
N PHE A 497 44.81 28.49 18.73
CA PHE A 497 44.37 29.50 17.77
C PHE A 497 45.04 30.84 18.08
N ILE A 498 46.04 31.18 17.27
CA ILE A 498 46.93 32.33 17.43
C ILE A 498 46.55 33.39 16.40
N VAL A 499 45.94 34.48 16.86
CA VAL A 499 45.43 35.58 16.02
C VAL A 499 46.41 36.74 16.10
N ASN A 500 46.97 37.16 14.96
CA ASN A 500 47.96 38.23 14.86
C ASN A 500 49.12 38.10 15.87
N GLY A 501 49.58 36.87 16.12
CA GLY A 501 50.65 36.56 17.08
C GLY A 501 50.22 36.44 18.55
N THR A 502 48.95 36.64 18.89
CA THR A 502 48.42 36.47 20.25
C THR A 502 47.61 35.17 20.36
N LEU A 503 47.89 34.33 21.35
CA LEU A 503 47.05 33.16 21.62
C LEU A 503 45.68 33.61 22.12
N MET A 504 44.65 33.27 21.35
CA MET A 504 43.26 33.63 21.63
C MET A 504 42.48 32.48 22.29
N GLY A 505 42.67 31.25 21.80
CA GLY A 505 41.88 30.10 22.23
C GLY A 505 42.66 28.80 22.17
N ASN A 506 42.38 27.91 23.13
CA ASN A 506 42.77 26.50 23.10
C ASN A 506 41.52 25.67 22.79
N VAL A 507 41.54 24.88 21.73
CA VAL A 507 40.43 23.99 21.33
C VAL A 507 40.82 22.54 21.58
N TYR A 508 39.91 21.77 22.17
CA TYR A 508 40.14 20.35 22.41
C TYR A 508 40.31 19.57 21.09
N VAL A 509 41.33 18.71 21.04
CA VAL A 509 41.66 17.91 19.85
C VAL A 509 41.48 16.44 20.16
N GLU A 510 40.77 15.76 19.26
CA GLU A 510 40.68 14.31 19.22
C GLU A 510 41.50 13.75 18.06
N THR A 511 41.97 12.51 18.15
CA THR A 511 42.78 11.90 17.08
C THR A 511 42.11 10.66 16.51
N ALA A 512 41.72 10.73 15.25
CA ALA A 512 40.97 9.65 14.60
C ALA A 512 41.24 9.58 13.10
N ASN A 513 40.78 8.50 12.46
CA ASN A 513 41.04 8.26 11.04
C ASN A 513 40.22 9.24 10.17
N ASP A 514 40.91 9.99 9.32
CA ASP A 514 40.30 10.81 8.28
C ASP A 514 39.93 9.94 7.08
N PRO A 515 38.64 9.89 6.65
CA PRO A 515 38.21 9.08 5.53
C PRO A 515 38.78 9.56 4.18
N ASP A 516 39.20 10.82 4.07
CA ASP A 516 39.67 11.42 2.80
C ASP A 516 41.18 11.23 2.62
N VAL A 517 41.91 11.07 3.74
CA VAL A 517 43.37 10.89 3.76
C VAL A 517 43.77 9.44 4.10
N GLY A 518 42.86 8.63 4.65
CA GLY A 518 43.12 7.24 5.04
C GLY A 518 44.09 7.07 6.21
N SER A 519 44.30 8.13 7.01
CA SER A 519 45.28 8.16 8.11
C SER A 519 44.75 8.93 9.32
N LYS A 520 45.42 8.81 10.47
CA LYS A 520 45.01 9.53 11.69
C LYS A 520 45.29 11.03 11.56
N ALA A 521 44.25 11.85 11.74
CA ALA A 521 44.31 13.31 11.75
C ALA A 521 43.84 13.90 13.09
N PRO A 522 44.24 15.14 13.42
CA PRO A 522 43.65 15.90 14.52
C PRO A 522 42.26 16.43 14.12
N TYR A 523 41.29 16.23 14.99
CA TYR A 523 39.89 16.61 14.86
C TYR A 523 39.50 17.64 15.93
N VAL A 524 38.76 18.68 15.56
CA VAL A 524 38.34 19.79 16.44
C VAL A 524 36.83 20.03 16.37
N CYS A 525 36.23 20.42 17.50
CA CYS A 525 34.80 20.66 17.63
C CYS A 525 34.32 21.82 16.74
N VAL A 526 33.26 21.59 15.94
CA VAL A 526 32.72 22.60 15.02
C VAL A 526 32.16 23.82 15.77
N ASN A 527 31.50 23.61 16.91
CA ASN A 527 30.98 24.71 17.73
C ASN A 527 32.10 25.59 18.29
N ASP A 528 33.24 25.01 18.68
CA ASP A 528 34.37 25.76 19.23
C ASP A 528 35.03 26.61 18.13
N LEU A 529 35.14 26.08 16.90
CA LEU A 529 35.56 26.83 15.72
C LEU A 529 34.61 27.98 15.39
N VAL A 530 33.30 27.73 15.39
CA VAL A 530 32.25 28.75 15.17
C VAL A 530 32.34 29.86 16.21
N ASN A 531 32.58 29.54 17.48
CA ASN A 531 32.76 30.54 18.53
C ASN A 531 34.01 31.40 18.31
N ILE A 532 35.17 30.78 18.06
CA ILE A 532 36.43 31.50 17.80
C ILE A 532 36.34 32.41 16.57
N LEU A 533 35.71 31.94 15.49
CA LEU A 533 35.52 32.72 14.28
C LEU A 533 34.60 33.93 14.52
N ASN A 534 33.47 33.74 15.20
CA ASN A 534 32.58 34.86 15.53
C ASN A 534 33.25 35.88 16.48
N GLU A 535 34.11 35.45 17.40
CA GLU A 535 34.88 36.35 18.28
C GLU A 535 35.92 37.21 17.53
N ILE A 536 36.47 36.73 16.42
CA ILE A 536 37.30 37.56 15.50
C ILE A 536 36.48 38.28 14.41
N GLY A 537 35.14 38.26 14.52
CA GLY A 537 34.21 38.93 13.60
C GLY A 537 33.85 38.14 12.34
N VAL A 538 34.41 36.95 12.12
CA VAL A 538 34.05 36.08 10.99
C VAL A 538 32.71 35.43 11.28
N HIS A 539 31.66 35.94 10.65
CA HIS A 539 30.29 35.56 10.93
C HIS A 539 29.99 34.17 10.36
N THR A 540 29.67 33.22 11.24
CA THR A 540 29.38 31.84 10.86
C THR A 540 28.47 31.15 11.88
N SER A 541 27.76 30.10 11.47
CA SER A 541 26.86 29.32 12.32
C SER A 541 26.90 27.84 12.01
N PHE A 542 26.52 27.00 12.97
CA PHE A 542 26.36 25.56 12.79
C PHE A 542 25.05 25.09 13.42
N ASP A 543 24.23 24.37 12.65
CA ASP A 543 22.92 23.86 13.10
C ASP A 543 22.95 22.41 13.63
N GLY A 544 24.11 21.75 13.56
CA GLY A 544 24.26 20.33 13.83
C GLY A 544 24.50 19.47 12.57
N SER A 545 24.35 20.04 11.37
CA SER A 545 24.50 19.37 10.07
C SER A 545 25.13 20.24 8.98
N ILE A 546 24.93 21.55 9.03
CA ILE A 546 25.42 22.54 8.07
C ILE A 546 26.26 23.58 8.81
N TRP A 547 27.52 23.75 8.43
CA TRP A 547 28.37 24.86 8.86
C TRP A 547 28.31 25.96 7.79
N SER A 548 27.60 27.05 8.09
CA SER A 548 27.28 28.10 7.12
C SER A 548 27.96 29.43 7.44
N ALA A 549 28.20 30.23 6.40
CA ALA A 549 28.71 31.59 6.48
C ALA A 549 28.17 32.45 5.32
N PRO A 550 28.04 33.77 5.50
CA PRO A 550 27.97 34.71 4.38
C PRO A 550 29.15 34.55 3.40
N PRO A 551 28.99 34.95 2.12
CA PRO A 551 30.07 34.93 1.13
C PRO A 551 31.30 35.69 1.64
N ALA A 552 32.50 35.32 1.20
CA ALA A 552 33.75 35.97 1.62
C ALA A 552 33.74 37.51 1.44
N SER A 553 33.06 38.03 0.41
CA SER A 553 32.89 39.48 0.18
C SER A 553 32.01 40.20 1.20
N ALA A 554 31.29 39.47 2.04
CA ALA A 554 30.45 39.98 3.14
C ALA A 554 31.06 39.69 4.53
N GLN A 555 32.22 39.03 4.58
CA GLN A 555 33.01 38.85 5.79
C GLN A 555 33.91 40.07 6.04
N PRO A 556 34.38 40.30 7.27
CA PRO A 556 35.48 41.21 7.52
C PRO A 556 36.80 40.64 6.97
N THR A 557 37.09 40.93 5.69
CA THR A 557 38.26 40.41 4.97
C THR A 557 39.59 41.03 5.43
N THR A 558 40.68 40.28 5.28
CA THR A 558 42.06 40.81 5.15
C THR A 558 42.27 41.56 3.85
#